data_AF-A0A3N7DX20-F1
#
_entry.id   AF-A0A3N7DX20-F1
#
_cell.length_a   1.000
_cell.length_b   1.000
_cell.length_c   1.000
_cell.angle_alpha   90.00
_cell.angle_beta   90.00
_cell.angle_gamma   90.00
#
_symmetry.space_group_name_H-M   'P 1'
#
loop_
_entity.id
_entity.type
_entity.pdbx_description
1 polymer ?
#
loop_
_entity_poly.entity_id
_entity_poly.type
_entity_poly.pdbx_seq_one_letter_code
_entity_poly.pdbx_strand_id
1 'polypeptide(L)'
;MHPCLRNFYIILFTLSIFQVACSPRPNIQGKGEAFMQGVWNEDSVAFSNRLSNYTQHHFKFTCDSVYIDLVTHSKVNFYEDSCFNKGIWKEYAKGVYTVRGDTLIIGATFTHANYKQKISGCYRIGRYEKNFLINKRSADSLTLESMNDQREIKLALKQKVTCIQKEL
;
A
#
# COMPACT_ATOMS: atom_id res chain seq x y z
N MET A 1 12.04 32.35 -57.34
CA MET A 1 12.14 31.58 -56.06
C MET A 1 10.97 30.62 -55.99
N HIS A 2 11.24 29.30 -56.05
CA HIS A 2 10.20 28.28 -56.17
C HIS A 2 9.33 28.18 -54.91
N PRO A 3 7.99 28.22 -55.04
CA PRO A 3 7.06 28.15 -53.90
C PRO A 3 7.16 26.84 -53.10
N CYS A 4 7.70 25.79 -53.71
CA CYS A 4 7.91 24.48 -53.09
C CYS A 4 8.98 24.52 -51.96
N LEU A 5 10.08 25.28 -52.14
CA LEU A 5 11.14 25.39 -51.12
C LEU A 5 10.65 26.10 -49.86
N ARG A 6 9.77 27.12 -50.00
CA ARG A 6 9.27 27.92 -48.88
C ARG A 6 8.42 27.11 -47.91
N ASN A 7 7.59 26.21 -48.43
CA ASN A 7 6.75 25.33 -47.60
C ASN A 7 7.59 24.28 -46.85
N PHE A 8 8.71 23.82 -47.46
CA PHE A 8 9.61 22.87 -46.82
C PHE A 8 10.30 23.46 -45.58
N TYR A 9 10.73 24.73 -45.64
CA TYR A 9 11.31 25.43 -44.48
C TYR A 9 10.30 25.66 -43.36
N ILE A 10 9.03 25.94 -43.69
CA ILE A 10 7.97 26.11 -42.69
C ILE A 10 7.71 24.79 -41.96
N ILE A 11 7.69 23.66 -42.68
CA ILE A 11 7.47 22.33 -42.09
C ILE A 11 8.65 21.91 -41.19
N LEU A 12 9.90 22.18 -41.61
CA LEU A 12 11.07 21.90 -40.78
C LEU A 12 11.10 22.76 -39.50
N PHE A 13 10.68 24.02 -39.60
CA PHE A 13 10.61 24.91 -38.46
C PHE A 13 9.51 24.52 -37.46
N THR A 14 8.33 24.11 -37.94
CA THR A 14 7.26 23.64 -37.04
C THR A 14 7.60 22.33 -36.37
N LEU A 15 8.23 21.37 -37.08
CA LEU A 15 8.65 20.08 -36.50
C LEU A 15 9.70 20.26 -35.38
N SER A 16 10.55 21.28 -35.48
CA SER A 16 11.58 21.59 -34.48
C SER A 16 11.00 22.14 -33.16
N ILE A 17 9.89 22.88 -33.22
CA ILE A 17 9.24 23.46 -32.02
C ILE A 17 8.54 22.37 -31.19
N PHE A 18 7.99 21.32 -31.82
CA PHE A 18 7.32 20.23 -31.10
C PHE A 18 8.27 19.31 -30.31
N GLN A 19 9.57 19.31 -30.61
CA GLN A 19 10.56 18.48 -29.90
C GLN A 19 10.98 19.07 -28.53
N VAL A 20 10.74 20.37 -28.30
CA VAL A 20 11.19 21.06 -27.07
C VAL A 20 10.17 20.97 -25.92
N ALA A 21 8.94 20.52 -26.19
CA ALA A 21 7.86 20.51 -25.20
C ALA A 21 7.79 19.23 -24.34
N CYS A 22 8.59 18.20 -24.63
CA CYS A 22 8.55 16.93 -23.91
C CYS A 22 9.75 16.80 -22.95
N SER A 23 9.64 17.36 -21.75
CA SER A 23 10.58 17.08 -20.66
C SER A 23 10.11 15.85 -19.88
N PRO A 24 10.95 14.82 -19.64
CA PRO A 24 10.58 13.73 -18.75
C PRO A 24 10.28 14.30 -17.36
N ARG A 25 9.05 14.07 -16.87
CA ARG A 25 8.72 14.42 -15.49
C ARG A 25 9.32 13.37 -14.58
N PRO A 26 10.03 13.75 -13.51
CA PRO A 26 10.56 12.78 -12.56
C PRO A 26 9.40 11.95 -12.00
N ASN A 27 9.62 10.64 -11.88
CA ASN A 27 8.65 9.73 -11.31
C ASN A 27 8.69 9.87 -9.78
N ILE A 28 7.95 10.85 -9.27
CA ILE A 28 7.93 11.17 -7.84
C ILE A 28 6.82 10.38 -7.15
N GLN A 29 7.13 9.86 -5.97
CA GLN A 29 6.18 9.23 -5.07
C GLN A 29 4.93 10.11 -4.84
N GLY A 30 3.72 9.56 -4.89
CA GLY A 30 2.49 10.30 -4.60
C GLY A 30 2.43 10.78 -3.14
N LYS A 31 1.74 11.89 -2.86
CA LYS A 31 1.67 12.48 -1.50
C LYS A 31 0.91 11.61 -0.49
N GLY A 32 0.01 10.75 -0.96
CA GLY A 32 -0.96 10.04 -0.12
C GLY A 32 -1.88 10.99 0.64
N GLU A 33 -2.60 10.44 1.61
CA GLU A 33 -3.57 11.18 2.42
C GLU A 33 -2.95 11.64 3.74
N ALA A 34 -3.16 12.90 4.12
CA ALA A 34 -2.56 13.50 5.31
C ALA A 34 -2.97 12.77 6.61
N PHE A 35 -4.24 12.36 6.71
CA PHE A 35 -4.75 11.65 7.88
C PHE A 35 -4.25 10.21 8.01
N MET A 36 -3.69 9.63 6.94
CA MET A 36 -3.13 8.28 6.96
C MET A 36 -1.68 8.27 7.44
N GLN A 37 -0.96 9.39 7.35
CA GLN A 37 0.49 9.43 7.57
C GLN A 37 0.88 9.05 9.01
N GLY A 38 1.49 7.88 9.18
CA GLY A 38 1.83 7.39 10.50
C GLY A 38 2.06 5.89 10.59
N VAL A 39 2.44 5.46 11.78
CA VAL A 39 2.44 4.05 12.21
C VAL A 39 1.18 3.80 13.02
N TRP A 40 0.39 2.83 12.60
CA TRP A 40 -0.94 2.51 13.10
C TRP A 40 -0.99 1.05 13.51
N ASN A 41 -1.41 0.77 14.73
CA ASN A 41 -1.49 -0.60 15.24
C ASN A 41 -2.91 -0.96 15.61
N GLU A 42 -3.30 -2.18 15.26
CA GLU A 42 -4.46 -2.85 15.84
C GLU A 42 -4.07 -3.46 17.20
N ASP A 43 -4.31 -2.71 18.27
CA ASP A 43 -3.92 -3.12 19.62
C ASP A 43 -4.60 -4.42 20.07
N SER A 44 -5.82 -4.68 19.58
CA SER A 44 -6.56 -5.90 19.88
C SER A 44 -7.56 -6.22 18.78
N VAL A 45 -7.80 -7.52 18.55
CA VAL A 45 -8.87 -8.00 17.65
C VAL A 45 -10.08 -8.40 18.48
N ALA A 46 -11.25 -7.88 18.10
CA ALA A 46 -12.52 -8.23 18.74
C ALA A 46 -12.77 -9.74 18.71
N PHE A 47 -13.19 -10.30 19.85
CA PHE A 47 -13.48 -11.73 20.03
C PHE A 47 -12.30 -12.68 19.73
N SER A 48 -11.05 -12.19 19.78
CA SER A 48 -9.84 -13.01 19.53
C SER A 48 -9.78 -14.32 20.32
N ASN A 49 -10.31 -14.34 21.54
CA ASN A 49 -10.41 -15.54 22.38
C ASN A 49 -11.36 -16.61 21.81
N ARG A 50 -12.39 -16.21 21.06
CA ARG A 50 -13.40 -17.10 20.47
C ARG A 50 -13.08 -17.48 19.02
N LEU A 51 -12.25 -16.71 18.34
CA LEU A 51 -11.86 -16.98 16.95
C LEU A 51 -10.91 -18.19 16.88
N SER A 52 -11.08 -19.02 15.85
CA SER A 52 -10.15 -20.11 15.52
C SER A 52 -8.92 -19.59 14.78
N ASN A 53 -9.07 -18.51 14.01
CA ASN A 53 -7.99 -17.83 13.30
C ASN A 53 -8.28 -16.33 13.19
N TYR A 54 -7.28 -15.49 13.44
CA TYR A 54 -7.35 -14.04 13.25
C TYR A 54 -5.98 -13.44 12.92
N THR A 55 -5.98 -12.28 12.29
CA THR A 55 -4.76 -11.54 11.95
C THR A 55 -4.85 -10.13 12.52
N GLN A 56 -3.83 -9.73 13.27
CA GLN A 56 -3.64 -8.35 13.74
C GLN A 56 -2.85 -7.56 12.71
N HIS A 57 -3.30 -6.34 12.43
CA HIS A 57 -2.71 -5.48 11.42
C HIS A 57 -1.90 -4.34 12.03
N HIS A 58 -0.70 -4.14 11.51
CA HIS A 58 0.13 -2.98 11.81
C HIS A 58 0.50 -2.33 10.49
N PHE A 59 0.12 -1.07 10.32
CA PHE A 59 0.37 -0.31 9.10
C PHE A 59 1.38 0.78 9.37
N LYS A 60 2.26 1.02 8.41
CA LYS A 60 3.01 2.26 8.30
C LYS A 60 2.72 2.88 6.95
N PHE A 61 2.10 4.04 6.97
CA PHE A 61 1.86 4.85 5.79
C PHE A 61 2.84 6.01 5.74
N THR A 62 3.47 6.19 4.59
CA THR A 62 4.39 7.29 4.34
C THR A 62 4.26 7.72 2.89
N CYS A 63 3.85 8.97 2.69
CA CYS A 63 3.36 9.45 1.41
C CYS A 63 2.26 8.50 0.88
N ASP A 64 2.36 7.98 -0.34
CA ASP A 64 1.47 6.94 -0.89
C ASP A 64 1.91 5.49 -0.62
N SER A 65 3.06 5.29 0.04
CA SER A 65 3.57 3.95 0.35
C SER A 65 2.91 3.40 1.61
N VAL A 66 2.69 2.09 1.59
CA VAL A 66 2.21 1.32 2.74
C VAL A 66 3.15 0.14 3.03
N TYR A 67 3.47 -0.02 4.30
CA TYR A 67 4.16 -1.17 4.87
C TYR A 67 3.22 -1.83 5.86
N ILE A 68 3.11 -3.15 5.81
CA ILE A 68 2.10 -3.90 6.54
C ILE A 68 2.78 -5.05 7.25
N ASP A 69 2.60 -5.12 8.56
CA ASP A 69 2.96 -6.29 9.36
C ASP A 69 1.68 -6.96 9.83
N LEU A 70 1.60 -8.25 9.56
CA LEU A 70 0.44 -9.10 9.83
C LEU A 70 0.87 -10.14 10.84
N VAL A 71 0.24 -10.15 12.02
CA VAL A 71 0.48 -11.20 13.03
C VAL A 71 -0.74 -12.09 13.06
N THR A 72 -0.59 -13.30 12.53
CA THR A 72 -1.69 -14.26 12.46
C THR A 72 -1.60 -15.24 13.61
N HIS A 73 -2.73 -15.46 14.27
CA HIS A 73 -2.93 -16.44 15.33
C HIS A 73 -3.97 -17.46 14.88
N SER A 74 -3.60 -18.74 14.84
CA SER A 74 -4.48 -19.84 14.47
C SER A 74 -4.39 -20.98 15.49
N LYS A 75 -5.55 -21.46 15.94
CA LYS A 75 -5.70 -22.68 16.74
C LYS A 75 -5.72 -23.94 15.87
N VAL A 76 -5.93 -23.78 14.57
CA VAL A 76 -6.01 -24.88 13.59
C VAL A 76 -4.76 -24.87 12.73
N ASN A 77 -4.15 -26.04 12.55
CA ASN A 77 -2.99 -26.17 11.69
C ASN A 77 -3.40 -26.27 10.21
N PHE A 78 -3.09 -25.23 9.44
CA PHE A 78 -3.34 -25.17 7.99
C PHE A 78 -2.06 -25.35 7.16
N TYR A 79 -0.90 -25.45 7.81
CA TYR A 79 0.40 -25.50 7.16
C TYR A 79 1.17 -26.76 7.59
N GLU A 80 2.29 -27.04 6.93
CA GLU A 80 3.23 -28.02 7.43
C GLU A 80 3.74 -27.61 8.82
N ASP A 81 4.10 -28.58 9.67
CA ASP A 81 4.50 -28.32 11.06
C ASP A 81 5.69 -27.35 11.18
N SER A 82 6.60 -27.38 10.21
CA SER A 82 7.74 -26.46 10.09
C SER A 82 7.31 -25.00 9.91
N CYS A 83 6.15 -24.78 9.30
CA CYS A 83 5.57 -23.47 9.03
C CYS A 83 4.48 -23.08 10.05
N PHE A 84 3.88 -24.01 10.80
CA PHE A 84 2.77 -23.63 11.68
C PHE A 84 3.19 -22.75 12.86
N ASN A 85 4.45 -22.86 13.29
CA ASN A 85 5.06 -22.05 14.36
C ASN A 85 4.17 -21.90 15.60
N LYS A 86 3.65 -23.03 16.12
CA LYS A 86 2.74 -23.08 17.28
C LYS A 86 1.49 -22.19 17.12
N GLY A 87 1.02 -22.03 15.88
CA GLY A 87 -0.16 -21.25 15.56
C GLY A 87 0.06 -19.75 15.54
N ILE A 88 1.30 -19.25 15.55
CA ILE A 88 1.57 -17.81 15.50
C ILE A 88 2.63 -17.54 14.44
N TRP A 89 2.31 -16.70 13.46
CA TRP A 89 3.31 -16.29 12.46
C TRP A 89 3.16 -14.85 12.03
N LYS A 90 4.25 -14.33 11.46
CA LYS A 90 4.33 -12.96 10.95
C LYS A 90 4.47 -12.98 9.44
N GLU A 91 3.69 -12.14 8.78
CA GLU A 91 3.79 -11.87 7.36
C GLU A 91 3.96 -10.36 7.15
N TYR A 92 4.60 -10.01 6.05
CA TYR A 92 4.93 -8.63 5.73
C TYR A 92 4.45 -8.33 4.33
N ALA A 93 3.92 -7.14 4.08
CA ALA A 93 3.62 -6.67 2.74
C ALA A 93 4.07 -5.22 2.56
N LYS A 94 4.45 -4.87 1.32
CA LYS A 94 4.82 -3.52 0.94
C LYS A 94 4.18 -3.16 -0.38
N GLY A 95 3.72 -1.93 -0.51
CA GLY A 95 3.17 -1.42 -1.76
C GLY A 95 2.75 0.02 -1.65
N VAL A 96 1.69 0.35 -2.38
CA VAL A 96 1.08 1.68 -2.41
C VAL A 96 -0.39 1.60 -2.03
N TYR A 97 -0.93 2.73 -1.61
CA TYR A 97 -2.35 2.87 -1.34
C TYR A 97 -2.93 4.11 -2.03
N THR A 98 -4.24 4.10 -2.21
CA THR A 98 -5.01 5.28 -2.61
C THR A 98 -6.31 5.31 -1.81
N VAL A 99 -6.84 6.50 -1.56
CA VAL A 99 -8.16 6.68 -0.95
C VAL A 99 -9.08 7.28 -2.01
N ARG A 100 -10.24 6.65 -2.20
CA ARG A 100 -11.29 7.13 -3.12
C ARG A 100 -12.59 7.22 -2.34
N GLY A 101 -13.05 8.45 -2.06
CA GLY A 101 -14.20 8.67 -1.19
C GLY A 101 -13.93 8.17 0.23
N ASP A 102 -14.72 7.21 0.68
CA ASP A 102 -14.59 6.51 1.96
C ASP A 102 -13.81 5.19 1.86
N THR A 103 -13.25 4.86 0.69
CA THR A 103 -12.60 3.56 0.47
C THR A 103 -11.09 3.70 0.41
N LEU A 104 -10.39 2.97 1.29
CA LEU A 104 -8.95 2.74 1.22
C LEU A 104 -8.68 1.52 0.34
N ILE A 105 -7.89 1.72 -0.71
CA ILE A 105 -7.47 0.68 -1.66
C ILE A 105 -5.97 0.46 -1.48
N ILE A 106 -5.58 -0.75 -1.09
CA ILE A 106 -4.19 -1.16 -0.93
C ILE A 106 -3.80 -2.14 -2.04
N GLY A 107 -2.76 -1.78 -2.78
CA GLY A 107 -2.07 -2.65 -3.73
C GLY A 107 -0.63 -2.91 -3.26
N ALA A 108 -0.39 -4.08 -2.70
CA ALA A 108 0.91 -4.48 -2.16
C ALA A 108 1.29 -5.89 -2.59
N THR A 109 2.51 -6.30 -2.23
CA THR A 109 3.03 -7.66 -2.43
C THR A 109 3.57 -8.18 -1.11
N PHE A 110 3.38 -9.47 -0.84
CA PHE A 110 4.01 -10.12 0.30
C PHE A 110 5.54 -10.10 0.18
N THR A 111 6.20 -9.87 1.30
CA THR A 111 7.63 -9.61 1.42
C THR A 111 8.22 -10.41 2.58
N HIS A 112 9.54 -10.47 2.63
CA HIS A 112 10.26 -10.85 3.84
C HIS A 112 10.20 -9.71 4.88
N ALA A 113 10.66 -9.96 6.11
CA ALA A 113 10.65 -8.96 7.19
C ALA A 113 11.43 -7.67 6.88
N ASN A 114 12.33 -7.70 5.91
CA ASN A 114 13.07 -6.52 5.42
C ASN A 114 12.36 -5.79 4.27
N TYR A 115 11.10 -6.13 3.98
CA TYR A 115 10.28 -5.64 2.89
C TYR A 115 10.85 -5.84 1.46
N LYS A 116 11.79 -6.79 1.31
CA LYS A 116 12.18 -7.29 -0.01
C LYS A 116 11.19 -8.34 -0.49
N GLN A 117 10.99 -8.41 -1.81
CA GLN A 117 10.03 -9.32 -2.44
C GLN A 117 10.23 -10.77 -1.96
N LYS A 118 9.12 -11.43 -1.65
CA LYS A 118 9.09 -12.84 -1.26
C LYS A 118 8.49 -13.67 -2.40
N ILE A 119 9.27 -14.62 -2.91
CA ILE A 119 8.87 -15.51 -4.01
C ILE A 119 8.70 -16.96 -3.59
N SER A 120 9.08 -17.31 -2.35
CA SER A 120 9.01 -18.68 -1.81
C SER A 120 8.98 -18.67 -0.27
N GLY A 121 8.81 -19.86 0.32
CA GLY A 121 8.77 -20.08 1.77
C GLY A 121 7.35 -20.23 2.33
N CYS A 122 7.25 -20.32 3.66
CA CYS A 122 5.98 -20.49 4.38
C CYS A 122 5.01 -19.33 4.14
N TYR A 123 3.70 -19.59 4.28
CA TYR A 123 2.61 -18.58 4.24
C TYR A 123 2.42 -17.91 2.88
N ARG A 124 1.70 -16.78 2.85
CA ARG A 124 1.29 -16.14 1.60
C ARG A 124 2.46 -15.52 0.84
N ILE A 125 2.37 -15.59 -0.48
CA ILE A 125 3.28 -14.97 -1.44
C ILE A 125 2.45 -14.27 -2.53
N GLY A 126 3.09 -13.43 -3.34
CA GLY A 126 2.38 -12.70 -4.41
C GLY A 126 1.65 -11.47 -3.88
N ARG A 127 0.51 -11.12 -4.51
CA ARG A 127 -0.19 -9.85 -4.27
C ARG A 127 -0.96 -9.85 -2.94
N TYR A 128 -0.88 -8.75 -2.22
CA TYR A 128 -1.76 -8.38 -1.12
C TYR A 128 -2.65 -7.23 -1.62
N GLU A 129 -3.89 -7.56 -1.97
CA GLU A 129 -4.87 -6.59 -2.46
C GLU A 129 -6.05 -6.56 -1.51
N LYS A 130 -6.29 -5.40 -0.91
CA LYS A 130 -7.36 -5.22 0.06
C LYS A 130 -8.01 -3.87 -0.10
N ASN A 131 -9.32 -3.88 -0.01
CA ASN A 131 -10.14 -2.69 0.07
C ASN A 131 -10.76 -2.64 1.47
N PHE A 132 -10.71 -1.45 2.06
CA PHE A 132 -11.29 -1.18 3.37
C PHE A 132 -12.21 0.04 3.29
N LEU A 133 -13.39 -0.06 3.89
CA LEU A 133 -14.23 1.09 4.15
C LEU A 133 -13.68 1.87 5.35
N ILE A 134 -13.55 3.18 5.24
CA ILE A 134 -13.08 4.08 6.30
C ILE A 134 -14.32 4.54 7.09
N ASN A 135 -14.69 3.78 8.11
CA ASN A 135 -15.87 4.06 8.93
C ASN A 135 -15.68 5.30 9.82
N LYS A 136 -14.51 5.44 10.43
CA LYS A 136 -14.18 6.56 11.33
C LYS A 136 -12.73 6.94 11.20
N ARG A 137 -12.45 8.24 11.29
CA ARG A 137 -11.09 8.78 11.36
C ARG A 137 -11.04 9.96 12.32
N SER A 138 -9.97 10.02 13.11
CA SER A 138 -9.64 11.14 13.98
C SER A 138 -8.12 11.38 13.96
N ALA A 139 -7.61 12.22 14.86
CA ALA A 139 -6.18 12.53 14.92
C ALA A 139 -5.30 11.36 15.38
N ASP A 140 -5.87 10.41 16.15
CA ASP A 140 -5.15 9.30 16.78
C ASP A 140 -5.83 7.93 16.62
N SER A 141 -7.03 7.88 16.02
CA SER A 141 -7.75 6.64 15.76
C SER A 141 -8.28 6.56 14.34
N LEU A 142 -8.25 5.36 13.78
CA LEU A 142 -8.74 5.03 12.45
C LEU A 142 -9.50 3.70 12.54
N THR A 143 -10.73 3.67 12.04
CA THR A 143 -11.54 2.46 12.00
C THR A 143 -11.77 2.08 10.55
N LEU A 144 -11.25 0.91 10.18
CA LEU A 144 -11.37 0.34 8.86
C LEU A 144 -12.29 -0.86 8.93
N GLU A 145 -13.09 -1.10 7.90
CA GLU A 145 -13.87 -2.33 7.76
C GLU A 145 -13.44 -3.04 6.49
N SER A 146 -13.06 -4.31 6.60
CA SER A 146 -12.67 -5.07 5.42
C SER A 146 -13.87 -5.33 4.54
N MET A 147 -13.77 -4.96 3.26
CA MET A 147 -14.84 -5.24 2.30
C MET A 147 -14.92 -6.73 1.92
N ASN A 148 -13.96 -7.56 2.34
CA ASN A 148 -13.95 -8.99 2.03
C ASN A 148 -14.74 -9.82 3.07
N ASP A 149 -14.64 -9.47 4.35
CA ASP A 149 -15.22 -10.26 5.45
C ASP A 149 -15.97 -9.41 6.49
N GLN A 150 -16.18 -8.12 6.21
CA GLN A 150 -16.90 -7.15 7.04
C GLN A 150 -16.34 -7.01 8.47
N ARG A 151 -15.09 -7.43 8.69
CA ARG A 151 -14.44 -7.27 9.99
C ARG A 151 -13.93 -5.86 10.18
N GLU A 152 -14.23 -5.31 11.34
CA GLU A 152 -13.73 -4.03 11.79
C GLU A 152 -12.31 -4.15 12.35
N ILE A 153 -11.41 -3.30 11.87
CA ILE A 153 -10.02 -3.15 12.29
C ILE A 153 -9.90 -1.78 12.95
N LYS A 154 -9.69 -1.78 14.26
CA LYS A 154 -9.52 -0.55 15.05
C LYS A 154 -8.04 -0.25 15.21
N LEU A 155 -7.60 0.83 14.58
CA LEU A 155 -6.22 1.26 14.58
C LEU A 155 -6.03 2.46 15.48
N ALA A 156 -4.96 2.41 16.27
CA ALA A 156 -4.46 3.54 17.07
C ALA A 156 -3.14 4.04 16.48
N LEU A 157 -3.00 5.35 16.35
CA LEU A 157 -1.79 5.99 15.90
C LEU A 157 -0.71 5.88 16.97
N LYS A 158 0.42 5.25 16.63
CA LYS A 158 1.57 5.11 17.53
C LYS A 158 2.66 6.14 17.24
N GLN A 159 2.78 6.56 15.99
CA GLN A 159 3.78 7.54 15.58
C GLN A 159 3.29 8.33 14.36
N LYS A 160 3.37 9.66 14.41
CA LYS A 160 3.17 10.50 13.22
C LYS A 160 4.36 10.41 12.28
N VAL A 161 4.08 10.34 10.99
CA VAL A 161 5.11 10.39 9.93
C VAL A 161 4.81 11.60 9.05
N THR A 162 5.84 12.36 8.68
CA THR A 162 5.70 13.44 7.71
C THR A 162 6.11 12.92 6.34
N CYS A 163 5.24 13.08 5.34
CA CYS A 163 5.58 12.72 3.96
C CYS A 163 6.67 13.66 3.42
N ILE A 164 7.79 13.08 3.02
CA ILE A 164 8.82 13.74 2.21
C ILE A 164 8.89 12.95 0.92
N GLN A 165 8.27 13.47 -0.15
CA GLN A 165 8.22 12.81 -1.44
C GLN A 165 9.64 12.58 -1.97
N LYS A 166 9.88 11.39 -2.51
CA LYS A 166 11.14 10.98 -3.12
C LYS A 166 10.90 10.57 -4.56
N GLU A 167 11.93 10.69 -5.37
CA GLU A 167 11.96 10.07 -6.70
C GLU A 167 12.05 8.53 -6.55
N LEU A 168 11.33 7.82 -7.42
CA LEU A 168 11.18 6.36 -7.41
C LEU A 168 12.25 5.66 -8.25
#